data_AF-A0A840QM28-F1
#
_entry.id   AF-A0A840QM28-F1
#
_cell.length_a   1.000
_cell.length_b   1.000
_cell.length_c   1.000
_cell.angle_alpha   90.00
_cell.angle_beta   90.00
_cell.angle_gamma   90.00
#
_symmetry.space_group_name_H-M   'P 1'
#
loop_
_entity.id
_entity.type
_entity.pdbx_description
1 polymer ?
#
loop_
_entity_poly.entity_id
_entity_poly.type
_entity_poly.pdbx_seq_one_letter_code
_entity_poly.pdbx_strand_id
1 'polypeptide(L)'
;MVNKKLQENIFNAVDEQLSNGNPIEVGETYNRLQREGYSKLEAKKMIGSCLLTGIANVMQGKEVFDNDAYIAKLKKLPDYYYELMEDTDEDESDVLYENDDIYVNDDEFLADKVRQEPVRSEKIGRNEPCLCGSGKKYKKCCGA
;
A
#
# COMPACT_ATOMS: atom_id res chain seq x y z
N MET A 1 -16.82 -7.05 -18.01
CA MET A 1 -16.20 -5.72 -18.24
C MET A 1 -15.93 -5.07 -16.88
N VAL A 2 -14.65 -4.88 -16.53
CA VAL A 2 -14.19 -4.39 -15.21
C VAL A 2 -14.27 -2.86 -15.15
N ASN A 3 -14.75 -2.30 -14.03
CA ASN A 3 -14.71 -0.86 -13.78
C ASN A 3 -13.30 -0.45 -13.29
N LYS A 4 -12.49 0.10 -14.18
CA LYS A 4 -11.09 0.49 -13.92
C LYS A 4 -10.95 1.43 -12.72
N LYS A 5 -11.84 2.41 -12.58
CA LYS A 5 -11.80 3.38 -11.48
C LYS A 5 -12.10 2.73 -10.12
N LEU A 6 -13.01 1.75 -10.09
CA LEU A 6 -13.26 0.98 -8.88
C LEU A 6 -12.03 0.14 -8.50
N GLN A 7 -11.43 -0.52 -9.49
CA GLN A 7 -10.22 -1.32 -9.29
C GLN A 7 -9.05 -0.48 -8.75
N GLU A 8 -8.78 0.69 -9.35
CA GLU A 8 -7.77 1.65 -8.86
C GLU A 8 -8.04 2.09 -7.42
N ASN A 9 -9.29 2.40 -7.07
CA ASN A 9 -9.65 2.78 -5.70
C ASN A 9 -9.39 1.65 -4.70
N ILE A 10 -9.63 0.40 -5.07
CA ILE A 10 -9.32 -0.76 -4.21
C ILE A 10 -7.81 -0.90 -4.02
N PHE A 11 -7.02 -0.78 -5.08
CA PHE A 11 -5.55 -0.83 -4.97
C PHE A 11 -4.99 0.30 -4.11
N ASN A 12 -5.47 1.53 -4.31
CA ASN A 12 -5.07 2.68 -3.50
C ASN A 12 -5.39 2.46 -2.02
N ALA A 13 -6.54 1.85 -1.71
CA ALA A 13 -6.90 1.50 -0.33
C ALA A 13 -5.95 0.46 0.26
N VAL A 14 -5.57 -0.57 -0.50
CA VAL A 14 -4.57 -1.56 -0.06
C VAL A 14 -3.20 -0.91 0.14
N ASP A 15 -2.79 -0.01 -0.75
CA ASP A 15 -1.53 0.73 -0.62
C ASP A 15 -1.53 1.65 0.60
N GLU A 16 -2.66 2.27 0.92
CA GLU A 16 -2.82 3.04 2.15
C GLU A 16 -2.69 2.14 3.39
N GLN A 17 -3.33 0.96 3.41
CA GLN A 17 -3.21 -0.02 4.51
C GLN A 17 -1.76 -0.52 4.69
N LEU A 18 -1.03 -0.75 3.60
CA LEU A 18 0.38 -1.14 3.64
C LEU A 18 1.27 -0.01 4.15
N SER A 19 0.99 1.23 3.74
CA SER A 19 1.76 2.42 4.11
C SER A 19 1.55 2.81 5.58
N ASN A 20 0.30 2.77 6.05
CA ASN A 20 -0.05 3.16 7.41
C ASN A 20 0.05 2.01 8.43
N GLY A 21 0.19 0.76 7.96
CA GLY A 21 0.31 -0.43 8.80
C GLY A 21 -0.98 -0.78 9.54
N ASN A 22 -2.14 -0.37 9.04
CA ASN A 22 -3.43 -0.58 9.68
C ASN A 22 -4.45 -1.23 8.71
N PRO A 23 -4.88 -2.47 8.95
CA PRO A 23 -4.43 -3.37 10.02
C PRO A 23 -3.05 -3.97 9.73
N ILE A 24 -2.28 -4.30 10.78
CA ILE A 24 -0.91 -4.83 10.65
C ILE A 24 -0.87 -6.13 9.83
N GLU A 25 -1.94 -6.91 9.89
CA GLU A 25 -2.11 -8.19 9.21
C GLU A 25 -2.06 -8.06 7.68
N VAL A 26 -2.35 -6.87 7.14
CA VAL A 26 -2.21 -6.59 5.70
C VAL A 26 -0.74 -6.62 5.31
N GLY A 27 0.12 -5.94 6.08
CA GLY A 27 1.57 -5.96 5.86
C GLY A 27 2.17 -7.35 6.08
N GLU A 28 1.73 -8.08 7.12
CA GLU A 28 2.17 -9.45 7.38
C GLU A 28 1.79 -10.40 6.23
N THR A 29 0.54 -10.30 5.75
CA THR A 29 0.01 -11.12 4.66
C THR A 29 0.70 -10.80 3.34
N TYR A 30 0.90 -9.52 3.02
CA TYR A 30 1.63 -9.09 1.83
C TYR A 30 3.05 -9.67 1.82
N ASN A 31 3.79 -9.53 2.93
CA ASN A 31 5.14 -10.07 3.03
C ASN A 31 5.17 -11.59 2.98
N ARG A 32 4.16 -12.28 3.52
CA ARG A 32 4.01 -13.74 3.40
C ARG A 32 3.86 -14.15 1.94
N LEU A 33 2.92 -13.55 1.21
CA LEU A 33 2.67 -13.84 -0.21
C LEU A 33 3.91 -13.55 -1.08
N GLN A 34 4.65 -12.45 -0.81
CA GLN A 34 5.92 -12.18 -1.50
C GLN A 34 6.96 -13.29 -1.27
N ARG A 35 7.05 -13.86 -0.06
CA ARG A 35 7.97 -14.97 0.23
C ARG A 35 7.54 -16.29 -0.41
N GLU A 36 6.25 -16.47 -0.61
CA GLU A 36 5.66 -17.63 -1.31
C GLU A 36 5.84 -17.54 -2.84
N GLY A 37 6.28 -16.40 -3.36
CA GLY A 37 6.66 -16.23 -4.77
C GLY A 37 5.69 -15.39 -5.59
N TYR A 38 4.61 -14.90 -4.99
CA TYR A 38 3.67 -14.01 -5.67
C TYR A 38 4.32 -12.65 -5.93
N SER A 39 4.07 -12.08 -7.10
CA SER A 39 4.44 -10.70 -7.41
C SER A 39 3.72 -9.71 -6.49
N LYS A 40 4.25 -8.50 -6.35
CA LYS A 40 3.61 -7.41 -5.59
C LYS A 40 2.16 -7.20 -6.03
N LEU A 41 1.97 -7.29 -7.35
CA LEU A 41 0.68 -7.12 -7.98
C LEU A 41 -0.29 -8.24 -7.59
N GLU A 42 0.12 -9.50 -7.70
CA GLU A 42 -0.72 -10.64 -7.28
C GLU A 42 -1.08 -10.54 -5.80
N ALA A 43 -0.12 -10.22 -4.94
CA ALA A 43 -0.37 -10.04 -3.51
C ALA A 43 -1.39 -8.92 -3.24
N LYS A 44 -1.27 -7.76 -3.92
CA LYS A 44 -2.24 -6.67 -3.79
C LYS A 44 -3.61 -7.04 -4.36
N LYS A 45 -3.69 -7.79 -5.47
CA LYS A 45 -4.95 -8.31 -6.04
C LYS A 45 -5.66 -9.21 -5.03
N MET A 46 -4.92 -10.13 -4.40
CA MET A 46 -5.44 -11.06 -3.40
C MET A 46 -5.94 -10.32 -2.13
N ILE A 47 -5.17 -9.37 -1.61
CA ILE A 47 -5.60 -8.56 -0.46
C ILE A 47 -6.82 -7.69 -0.83
N GLY A 48 -6.78 -7.10 -2.02
CA GLY A 48 -7.87 -6.29 -2.56
C GLY A 48 -9.17 -7.07 -2.72
N SER A 49 -9.12 -8.35 -3.11
CA SER A 49 -10.32 -9.19 -3.18
C SER A 49 -10.93 -9.41 -1.78
N CYS A 50 -10.12 -9.66 -0.76
CA CYS A 50 -10.59 -9.74 0.62
C CYS A 50 -11.30 -8.45 1.06
N LEU A 51 -10.69 -7.28 0.78
CA LEU A 51 -11.27 -5.98 1.10
C LEU A 51 -12.58 -5.74 0.35
N LEU A 52 -12.61 -6.03 -0.94
CA LEU A 52 -13.78 -5.85 -1.79
C LEU A 52 -14.98 -6.68 -1.30
N THR A 53 -14.76 -7.93 -0.84
CA THR A 53 -15.86 -8.74 -0.29
C THR A 53 -16.48 -8.12 0.95
N GLY A 54 -15.68 -7.50 1.82
CA GLY A 54 -16.20 -6.78 2.99
C GLY A 54 -16.96 -5.51 2.59
N ILE A 55 -16.40 -4.72 1.67
CA ILE A 55 -17.06 -3.50 1.16
C ILE A 55 -18.38 -3.84 0.46
N ALA A 56 -18.44 -4.92 -0.32
CA ALA A 56 -19.66 -5.35 -1.00
C ALA A 56 -20.79 -5.64 -0.01
N ASN A 57 -20.51 -6.26 1.14
CA ASN A 57 -21.49 -6.49 2.20
C ASN A 57 -22.01 -5.18 2.80
N VAL A 58 -21.12 -4.21 3.02
CA VAL A 58 -21.48 -2.86 3.50
C VAL A 58 -22.35 -2.13 2.48
N MET A 59 -21.97 -2.17 1.20
CA MET A 59 -22.69 -1.50 0.12
C MET A 59 -24.10 -2.07 -0.09
N GLN A 60 -24.30 -3.35 0.19
CA GLN A 60 -25.62 -4.00 0.14
C GLN A 60 -26.50 -3.68 1.36
N GLY A 61 -26.03 -2.83 2.28
CA GLY A 61 -26.75 -2.43 3.49
C GLY A 61 -26.93 -3.58 4.48
N LYS A 62 -26.13 -4.64 4.35
CA LYS A 62 -26.28 -5.84 5.19
C LYS A 62 -25.68 -5.61 6.56
N GLU A 63 -24.47 -5.07 6.65
CA GLU A 63 -23.72 -4.89 7.92
C GLU A 63 -22.69 -3.74 7.83
N VAL A 64 -22.09 -3.34 8.96
CA VAL A 64 -20.88 -2.49 8.99
C VAL A 64 -19.65 -3.30 8.56
N PHE A 65 -18.55 -2.63 8.20
CA PHE A 65 -17.33 -3.34 7.81
C PHE A 65 -16.76 -4.13 8.99
N ASP A 66 -16.70 -5.44 8.86
CA ASP A 66 -16.16 -6.34 9.87
C ASP A 66 -14.66 -6.57 9.64
N ASN A 67 -13.85 -5.95 10.49
CA ASN A 67 -12.40 -6.07 10.46
C ASN A 67 -11.91 -7.48 10.83
N ASP A 68 -12.60 -8.17 11.73
CA ASP A 68 -12.18 -9.51 12.16
C ASP A 68 -12.43 -10.52 11.04
N ALA A 69 -13.57 -10.41 10.36
CA ALA A 69 -13.86 -11.19 9.15
C ALA A 69 -12.88 -10.88 8.01
N TYR A 70 -12.48 -9.61 7.85
CA TYR A 70 -11.45 -9.22 6.89
C TYR A 70 -10.10 -9.88 7.20
N ILE A 71 -9.62 -9.77 8.45
CA ILE A 71 -8.37 -10.39 8.90
C ILE A 71 -8.40 -11.92 8.77
N ALA A 72 -9.54 -12.55 9.07
CA ALA A 72 -9.71 -13.98 8.91
C ALA A 72 -9.50 -14.42 7.46
N LYS A 73 -9.97 -13.63 6.47
CA LYS A 73 -9.74 -13.90 5.05
C LYS A 73 -8.28 -13.67 4.64
N LEU A 74 -7.64 -12.60 5.13
CA LEU A 74 -6.21 -12.35 4.87
C LEU A 74 -5.33 -13.53 5.31
N LYS A 75 -5.63 -14.14 6.46
CA LYS A 75 -4.91 -15.32 6.97
C LYS A 75 -5.08 -16.57 6.11
N LYS A 76 -6.14 -16.64 5.30
CA LYS A 76 -6.43 -17.74 4.37
C LYS A 76 -5.87 -17.52 2.97
N LEU A 77 -5.23 -16.39 2.68
CA LEU A 77 -4.57 -16.20 1.39
C LEU A 77 -3.31 -17.07 1.29
N PRO A 78 -3.05 -17.70 0.12
CA PRO A 78 -3.74 -17.49 -1.16
C PRO A 78 -5.00 -18.35 -1.39
N ASP A 79 -5.25 -19.39 -0.60
CA ASP A 79 -6.34 -20.36 -0.81
C ASP A 79 -7.71 -19.69 -0.99
N TYR A 80 -8.05 -18.72 -0.13
CA TYR A 80 -9.31 -17.96 -0.24
C TYR A 80 -9.49 -17.25 -1.60
N TYR A 81 -8.40 -16.81 -2.22
CA TYR A 81 -8.46 -16.15 -3.53
C TYR A 81 -8.81 -17.16 -4.63
N TYR A 82 -8.24 -18.36 -4.59
CA TYR A 82 -8.53 -19.41 -5.57
C TYR A 82 -9.91 -20.02 -5.35
N GLU A 83 -10.34 -20.22 -4.10
CA GLU A 83 -11.73 -20.61 -3.76
C GLU A 83 -12.75 -19.65 -4.40
N LEU A 84 -12.47 -18.34 -4.41
CA LEU A 84 -13.34 -17.34 -5.02
C LEU A 84 -13.40 -17.44 -6.56
N MET A 85 -12.35 -17.97 -7.20
CA MET A 85 -12.24 -18.11 -8.64
C MET A 85 -12.79 -19.46 -9.15
N GLU A 86 -12.76 -20.51 -8.33
CA GLU A 86 -13.34 -21.83 -8.67
C GLU A 86 -14.85 -21.74 -8.97
N ASP A 87 -15.56 -20.76 -8.40
CA ASP A 87 -16.99 -20.53 -8.61
C ASP A 87 -17.32 -19.73 -9.89
N THR A 88 -16.32 -19.29 -10.66
CA THR A 88 -16.53 -18.57 -11.92
C THR A 88 -16.33 -19.50 -13.12
N ASP A 89 -17.36 -19.69 -13.96
CA ASP A 89 -17.30 -20.43 -15.23
C ASP A 89 -16.42 -19.73 -16.31
N GLU A 90 -15.61 -18.73 -15.94
CA GLU A 90 -14.79 -17.92 -16.84
C GLU A 90 -13.36 -18.48 -16.91
N ASP A 91 -12.88 -18.73 -18.14
CA ASP A 91 -11.51 -19.23 -18.39
C ASP A 91 -10.46 -18.34 -17.72
N GLU A 92 -9.57 -18.94 -16.94
CA GLU A 92 -8.54 -18.31 -16.10
C GLU A 92 -7.62 -17.34 -16.90
N SER A 93 -7.52 -17.54 -18.22
CA SER A 93 -6.77 -16.69 -19.14
C SER A 93 -7.46 -15.36 -19.49
N ASP A 94 -8.78 -15.25 -19.39
CA ASP A 94 -9.50 -14.05 -19.84
C ASP A 94 -9.55 -12.95 -18.76
N VAL A 95 -9.42 -13.31 -17.48
CA VAL A 95 -9.50 -12.36 -16.35
C VAL A 95 -8.12 -11.77 -15.99
N LEU A 96 -7.03 -12.51 -16.25
CA LEU A 96 -5.68 -12.16 -15.81
C LEU A 96 -4.87 -11.30 -16.81
N TYR A 97 -5.18 -11.37 -18.11
CA TYR A 97 -4.31 -10.78 -19.15
C TYR A 97 -4.83 -9.51 -19.85
N GLU A 98 -6.07 -9.06 -19.60
CA GLU A 98 -6.56 -7.82 -20.24
C GLU A 98 -6.11 -6.50 -19.55
N ASN A 99 -5.38 -6.56 -18.43
CA ASN A 99 -5.08 -5.38 -17.60
C ASN A 99 -3.59 -5.04 -17.45
N ASP A 100 -2.75 -5.42 -18.42
CA ASP A 100 -1.36 -4.93 -18.48
C ASP A 100 -1.26 -3.42 -18.77
N ASP A 101 -2.35 -2.79 -19.23
CA ASP A 101 -2.40 -1.35 -19.55
C ASP A 101 -2.75 -0.42 -18.36
N ILE A 102 -2.88 -0.94 -17.13
CA ILE A 102 -3.24 -0.13 -15.93
C ILE A 102 -2.05 0.10 -14.98
N TYR A 103 -0.92 -0.59 -15.16
CA TYR A 103 0.28 -0.35 -14.35
C TYR A 103 1.27 0.52 -15.12
N VAL A 104 1.01 1.83 -15.12
CA VAL A 104 2.07 2.80 -15.38
C VAL A 104 3.12 2.62 -14.29
N ASN A 105 4.21 1.94 -14.66
CA ASN A 105 5.54 1.93 -14.04
C ASN A 105 5.58 2.02 -12.51
N ASP A 106 6.01 0.92 -11.86
CA ASP A 106 6.50 0.90 -10.47
C ASP A 106 7.58 1.99 -10.19
N ASP A 107 8.16 2.61 -11.23
CA ASP A 107 9.15 3.70 -11.15
C ASP A 107 8.57 5.14 -11.30
N GLU A 108 7.33 5.34 -11.74
CA GLU A 108 6.82 6.69 -12.09
C GLU A 108 5.97 7.34 -10.97
N PHE A 109 5.44 6.55 -10.04
CA PHE A 109 4.64 7.07 -8.92
C PHE A 109 5.46 7.63 -7.74
N LEU A 110 6.78 7.42 -7.73
CA LEU A 110 7.71 8.08 -6.78
C LEU A 110 8.24 9.43 -7.31
N ALA A 111 8.02 9.75 -8.59
CA ALA A 111 8.59 10.97 -9.18
C ALA A 111 7.84 12.26 -8.80
N ASP A 112 6.53 12.18 -8.53
CA ASP A 112 5.71 13.41 -8.36
C ASP A 112 5.50 13.84 -6.89
N LYS A 113 5.77 12.97 -5.90
CA LYS A 113 5.79 13.35 -4.47
C LYS A 113 7.16 13.80 -3.93
N VAL A 114 8.20 13.80 -4.78
CA VAL A 114 9.54 14.34 -4.43
C VAL A 114 9.84 15.65 -5.15
N ARG A 115 8.81 16.45 -5.46
CA ARG A 115 9.01 17.90 -5.48
C ARG A 115 8.94 18.42 -4.05
N GLN A 116 9.97 18.12 -3.26
CA GLN A 116 10.20 18.93 -2.08
C GLN A 116 10.44 20.35 -2.59
N GLU A 117 9.57 21.29 -2.22
CA GLU A 117 9.93 22.71 -2.32
C GLU A 117 11.32 22.86 -1.69
N PRO A 118 12.26 23.60 -2.31
CA PRO A 118 13.59 23.74 -1.75
C PRO A 118 13.47 24.24 -0.32
N VAL A 119 13.80 23.38 0.64
CA VAL A 119 13.75 23.71 2.06
C VAL A 119 14.73 24.86 2.26
N ARG A 120 14.21 26.07 2.48
CA ARG A 120 15.02 27.18 2.97
C ARG A 120 15.37 26.90 4.42
N SER A 121 16.46 26.17 4.62
CA SER A 121 17.09 26.11 5.94
C SER A 121 17.74 27.47 6.22
N GLU A 122 17.42 28.08 7.35
CA GLU A 122 18.24 29.17 7.88
C GLU A 122 19.64 28.61 8.17
N LYS A 123 20.64 29.07 7.40
CA LYS A 123 22.03 28.65 7.62
C LYS A 123 22.51 29.31 8.91
N ILE A 124 22.73 28.50 9.95
CA ILE A 124 23.36 28.99 11.18
C ILE A 124 24.72 29.61 10.86
N GLY A 125 24.93 30.84 11.34
CA GLY A 125 26.18 31.55 11.15
C GLY A 125 27.34 30.83 11.83
N ARG A 126 28.50 30.72 11.17
CA ARG A 126 29.68 30.00 11.68
C ARG A 126 30.15 30.51 13.07
N ASN A 127 29.85 31.75 13.43
CA ASN A 127 30.18 32.35 14.72
C ASN A 127 29.03 32.38 15.75
N GLU A 128 27.82 31.95 15.38
CA GLU A 128 26.64 31.89 16.26
C GLU A 128 26.78 30.78 17.33
N PRO A 129 26.08 30.88 18.47
CA PRO A 129 26.06 29.81 19.47
C PRO A 129 25.48 28.50 18.89
N CYS A 130 26.11 27.38 19.22
CA CYS A 130 25.74 26.08 18.69
C CYS A 130 24.44 25.55 19.32
N LEU A 131 23.49 25.13 18.47
CA LEU A 131 22.15 24.67 18.89
C LEU A 131 22.16 23.33 19.65
N CYS A 132 23.30 22.65 19.77
CA CYS A 132 23.44 21.43 20.56
C CYS A 132 23.54 21.68 22.09
N GLY A 133 23.43 22.94 22.52
CA GLY A 133 23.45 23.31 23.94
C GLY A 133 24.85 23.40 24.57
N SER A 134 25.92 23.33 23.77
CA SER A 134 27.30 23.37 24.29
C SER A 134 27.79 24.76 24.73
N GLY A 135 27.05 25.83 24.40
CA GLY A 135 27.45 27.23 24.63
C GLY A 135 28.62 27.72 23.76
N LYS A 136 29.18 26.87 22.88
CA LYS A 136 30.31 27.22 21.99
C LYS A 136 29.81 27.80 20.67
N LYS A 137 30.65 28.57 19.96
CA LYS A 137 30.38 29.00 18.57
C LYS A 137 30.26 27.77 17.65
N TYR A 138 29.35 27.79 16.67
CA TYR A 138 29.04 26.67 15.77
C TYR A 138 30.30 26.05 15.14
N LYS A 139 31.24 26.88 14.65
CA LYS A 139 32.52 26.43 14.05
C LYS A 139 33.49 25.71 14.98
N LYS A 140 33.29 25.80 16.28
CA LYS A 140 34.12 25.15 17.30
C LYS A 140 33.38 23.98 17.95
N CYS A 141 32.25 23.56 17.39
CA CYS A 141 31.40 22.49 17.93
C CYS A 141 30.89 21.60 16.78
N CYS A 142 29.61 21.71 16.39
CA CYS A 142 29.01 20.85 15.37
C CYS A 142 29.36 21.23 13.93
N GLY A 143 29.91 22.42 13.70
CA GLY A 143 30.38 22.88 12.39
C GLY A 143 31.89 22.80 12.20
N ALA A 144 32.55 21.90 12.94
CA ALA A 144 33.99 21.62 12.86
C ALA A 144 34.28 20.51 11.86
#